data_AF-A0A842U6T2-F1
#
_entry.id   AF-A0A842U6T2-F1
#
_cell.length_a   1.000
_cell.length_b   1.000
_cell.length_c   1.000
_cell.angle_alpha   90.00
_cell.angle_beta   90.00
_cell.angle_gamma   90.00
#
_symmetry.space_group_name_H-M   'P 1'
#
loop_
_entity.id
_entity.type
_entity.pdbx_description
1 polymer ?
#
loop_
_entity_poly.entity_id
_entity_poly.type
_entity_poly.pdbx_seq_one_letter_code
_entity_poly.pdbx_strand_id
1 'polypeptide(L)'
;MKFFKKNKNITFLIAFILFIAIFVSGLTPVLGQDSTYQISVAKGTSTLIVTDYNEDDWEDEIEDESDPDDFFDGDSDTQGARNKLTIRGISEFKWDSFDVLTLLFDVFGHLPSYAIPIILQNYTEDDIEELYPDEYKVWEILASKWDFESEGFDEEPDESEFLIPVFKNPKYFKEILEVYNTWAVSLNSTLIALGIDPYPILDGDDLIWMLIQKDMLIIASPFNAYLEDIVDKLDCEDVEAQGDSLIIERKGEKKYTVEISFNNEGVRSDIKIINSEDKVVYEISKDYAELLVLIIIFTGIGCVSAGIAYVVYKRRNRYK
;
A
#
# COMPACT_ATOMS: atom_id res chain seq x y z
N MET A 1 -66.92 -40.54 -22.68
CA MET A 1 -66.31 -39.69 -21.62
C MET A 1 -65.06 -40.39 -21.11
N LYS A 2 -63.89 -40.15 -21.72
CA LYS A 2 -62.60 -40.73 -21.29
C LYS A 2 -61.89 -39.69 -20.42
N PHE A 3 -61.81 -39.96 -19.14
CA PHE A 3 -61.09 -39.16 -18.16
C PHE A 3 -59.60 -39.14 -18.49
N PHE A 4 -59.04 -37.94 -18.67
CA PHE A 4 -57.60 -37.73 -18.73
C PHE A 4 -56.99 -38.23 -17.43
N LYS A 5 -56.21 -39.30 -17.52
CA LYS A 5 -55.39 -39.82 -16.43
C LYS A 5 -54.33 -38.76 -16.13
N LYS A 6 -54.58 -37.92 -15.12
CA LYS A 6 -53.71 -36.80 -14.72
C LYS A 6 -52.35 -37.38 -14.33
N ASN A 7 -51.38 -37.27 -15.21
CA ASN A 7 -50.06 -37.85 -15.06
C ASN A 7 -49.28 -37.01 -14.02
N LYS A 8 -49.41 -37.38 -12.73
CA LYS A 8 -48.84 -36.64 -11.59
C LYS A 8 -47.35 -36.29 -11.79
N ASN A 9 -46.62 -37.13 -12.52
CA ASN A 9 -45.20 -36.95 -12.79
C ASN A 9 -44.90 -35.75 -13.71
N ILE A 10 -45.78 -35.43 -14.66
CA ILE A 10 -45.59 -34.28 -15.57
C ILE A 10 -45.87 -32.96 -14.82
N THR A 11 -46.89 -32.95 -13.96
CA THR A 11 -47.20 -31.77 -13.15
C THR A 11 -46.09 -31.47 -12.14
N PHE A 12 -45.49 -32.50 -11.54
CA PHE A 12 -44.34 -32.36 -10.66
C PHE A 12 -43.10 -31.85 -11.41
N LEU A 13 -42.83 -32.38 -12.61
CA LEU A 13 -41.71 -31.94 -13.44
C LEU A 13 -41.84 -30.45 -13.84
N ILE A 14 -43.04 -30.03 -14.27
CA ILE A 14 -43.29 -28.63 -14.64
C ILE A 14 -43.18 -27.71 -13.41
N ALA A 15 -43.70 -28.13 -12.25
CA ALA A 15 -43.56 -27.37 -11.01
C ALA A 15 -42.10 -27.26 -10.55
N PHE A 16 -41.31 -28.33 -10.73
CA PHE A 16 -39.88 -28.34 -10.40
C PHE A 16 -39.06 -27.44 -11.34
N ILE A 17 -39.35 -27.43 -12.64
CA ILE A 17 -38.71 -26.53 -13.60
C ILE A 17 -39.08 -25.07 -13.30
N LEU A 18 -40.35 -24.79 -12.98
CA LEU A 18 -40.78 -23.44 -12.56
C LEU A 18 -40.11 -23.02 -11.24
N PHE A 19 -39.95 -23.95 -10.29
CA PHE A 19 -39.24 -23.67 -9.05
C PHE A 19 -37.77 -23.34 -9.31
N ILE A 20 -37.07 -24.09 -10.17
CA ILE A 20 -35.69 -23.78 -10.58
C ILE A 20 -35.64 -22.43 -11.30
N ALA A 21 -36.57 -22.15 -12.22
CA ALA A 21 -36.59 -20.88 -12.93
C ALA A 21 -36.80 -19.68 -11.99
N ILE A 22 -37.66 -19.81 -10.98
CA ILE A 22 -37.88 -18.78 -9.94
C ILE A 22 -36.67 -18.67 -9.01
N PHE A 23 -36.01 -19.78 -8.67
CA PHE A 23 -34.80 -19.80 -7.85
C PHE A 23 -33.62 -19.14 -8.57
N VAL A 24 -33.51 -19.31 -9.88
CA VAL A 24 -32.49 -18.68 -10.74
C VAL A 24 -32.84 -17.22 -11.03
N SER A 25 -34.12 -16.86 -11.19
CA SER A 25 -34.53 -15.47 -11.42
C SER A 25 -34.58 -14.60 -10.15
N GLY A 26 -34.65 -15.22 -8.97
CA GLY A 26 -34.49 -14.54 -7.67
C GLY A 26 -33.03 -14.26 -7.32
N LEU A 27 -32.09 -14.77 -8.12
CA LEU A 27 -30.66 -14.46 -8.08
C LEU A 27 -30.31 -13.50 -9.23
N THR A 28 -31.12 -12.47 -9.45
CA THR A 28 -30.54 -11.25 -10.03
C THR A 28 -29.66 -10.66 -8.93
N PRO A 29 -28.32 -10.59 -9.09
CA PRO A 29 -27.55 -9.75 -8.20
C PRO A 29 -28.16 -8.36 -8.29
N VAL A 30 -28.59 -7.83 -7.15
CA VAL A 30 -28.69 -6.38 -7.00
C VAL A 30 -27.30 -5.87 -7.41
N LEU A 31 -27.21 -5.12 -8.50
CA LEU A 31 -25.98 -4.49 -8.97
C LEU A 31 -25.57 -3.40 -7.97
N GLY A 32 -25.13 -3.81 -6.79
CA GLY A 32 -24.10 -3.14 -6.03
C GLY A 32 -22.97 -4.15 -5.99
N GLN A 33 -22.06 -4.09 -6.94
CA GLN A 33 -20.91 -4.98 -6.97
C GLN A 33 -20.05 -4.60 -5.76
N ASP A 34 -20.12 -5.40 -4.69
CA ASP A 34 -19.04 -5.43 -3.70
C ASP A 34 -17.75 -5.68 -4.50
N SER A 35 -16.73 -4.87 -4.24
CA SER A 35 -15.47 -4.90 -4.97
C SER A 35 -14.94 -6.32 -5.06
N THR A 36 -14.49 -6.76 -6.24
CA THR A 36 -13.87 -8.08 -6.43
C THR A 36 -12.48 -8.16 -5.80
N TYR A 37 -11.97 -7.04 -5.31
CA TYR A 37 -10.67 -6.93 -4.66
C TYR A 37 -10.64 -7.57 -3.28
N GLN A 38 -9.49 -8.11 -2.92
CA GLN A 38 -9.25 -8.75 -1.63
C GLN A 38 -7.89 -8.35 -1.08
N ILE A 39 -7.83 -8.07 0.22
CA ILE A 39 -6.55 -7.90 0.91
C ILE A 39 -5.79 -9.23 0.94
N SER A 40 -4.51 -9.19 0.57
CA SER A 40 -3.60 -10.35 0.60
C SER A 40 -2.54 -10.23 1.68
N VAL A 41 -2.48 -9.07 2.36
CA VAL A 41 -1.55 -8.80 3.46
C VAL A 41 -1.76 -9.77 4.61
N ALA A 42 -0.64 -10.26 5.16
CA ALA A 42 -0.63 -11.08 6.36
C ALA A 42 0.08 -10.37 7.51
N LYS A 43 -0.17 -10.82 8.74
CA LYS A 43 0.64 -10.39 9.89
C LYS A 43 2.07 -10.89 9.71
N GLY A 44 3.03 -10.02 9.93
CA GLY A 44 4.44 -10.33 9.75
C GLY A 44 5.30 -9.10 9.79
N THR A 45 6.60 -9.32 9.63
CA THR A 45 7.59 -8.26 9.55
C THR A 45 8.24 -8.31 8.17
N SER A 46 8.34 -7.15 7.53
CA SER A 46 9.12 -6.93 6.33
C SER A 46 10.19 -5.90 6.61
N THR A 47 11.37 -6.12 6.05
CA THR A 47 12.51 -5.22 6.13
C THR A 47 12.93 -4.87 4.72
N LEU A 48 13.14 -3.59 4.46
CA LEU A 48 13.79 -3.13 3.24
C LEU A 48 15.19 -2.64 3.58
N ILE A 49 16.07 -2.61 2.58
CA ILE A 49 17.45 -2.16 2.71
C ILE A 49 17.80 -1.30 1.50
N VAL A 50 18.52 -0.21 1.74
CA VAL A 50 19.14 0.61 0.69
C VAL A 50 20.29 -0.20 0.09
N THR A 51 20.11 -0.73 -1.12
CA THR A 51 21.10 -1.58 -1.78
C THR A 51 22.07 -0.78 -2.64
N ASP A 52 21.64 0.35 -3.18
CA ASP A 52 22.47 1.23 -4.00
C ASP A 52 22.10 2.69 -3.76
N TYR A 53 23.10 3.56 -3.70
CA TYR A 53 22.95 5.01 -3.64
C TYR A 53 24.20 5.67 -4.24
N ASN A 54 24.00 6.55 -5.21
CA ASN A 54 25.04 7.37 -5.79
C ASN A 54 24.68 8.86 -5.58
N GLU A 55 25.28 9.46 -4.55
CA GLU A 55 25.12 10.87 -4.18
C GLU A 55 25.40 11.82 -5.36
N ASP A 56 26.53 11.65 -6.05
CA ASP A 56 26.89 12.50 -7.20
C ASP A 56 25.82 12.46 -8.32
N ASP A 57 25.31 11.27 -8.67
CA ASP A 57 24.27 11.15 -9.70
C ASP A 57 22.89 11.62 -9.19
N TRP A 58 22.64 11.54 -7.89
CA TRP A 58 21.39 11.98 -7.26
C TRP A 58 21.27 13.50 -7.33
N GLU A 59 22.28 14.22 -6.85
CA GLU A 59 22.36 15.68 -6.91
C GLU A 59 22.27 16.20 -8.37
N ASP A 60 22.92 15.50 -9.32
CA ASP A 60 22.96 15.89 -10.74
C ASP A 60 21.64 15.66 -11.51
N GLU A 61 20.74 14.81 -11.03
CA GLU A 61 19.53 14.38 -11.76
C GLU A 61 18.22 14.69 -11.03
N ILE A 62 18.19 14.53 -9.70
CA ILE A 62 16.99 14.69 -8.88
C ILE A 62 16.95 16.10 -8.33
N GLU A 63 17.67 16.43 -7.26
CA GLU A 63 17.72 17.80 -6.74
C GLU A 63 18.95 17.96 -5.84
N ASP A 64 19.76 18.99 -6.10
CA ASP A 64 20.99 19.32 -5.35
C ASP A 64 20.70 19.69 -3.87
N GLU A 65 19.45 20.06 -3.55
CA GLU A 65 19.03 20.46 -2.20
C GLU A 65 18.14 19.40 -1.51
N SER A 66 17.97 18.20 -2.07
CA SER A 66 17.22 17.11 -1.41
C SER A 66 18.01 15.81 -1.41
N ASP A 67 17.93 15.06 -0.33
CA ASP A 67 18.54 13.74 -0.19
C ASP A 67 17.47 12.64 -0.11
N PRO A 68 17.82 11.35 -0.27
CA PRO A 68 16.85 10.26 -0.15
C PRO A 68 16.08 10.25 1.19
N ASP A 69 16.67 10.77 2.27
CA ASP A 69 16.06 10.91 3.59
C ASP A 69 14.92 11.91 3.65
N ASP A 70 14.91 12.93 2.78
CA ASP A 70 13.75 13.82 2.59
C ASP A 70 12.53 13.09 2.03
N PHE A 71 12.73 11.92 1.42
CA PHE A 71 11.69 11.15 0.74
C PHE A 71 11.25 9.90 1.48
N PHE A 72 12.19 9.23 2.17
CA PHE A 72 11.97 7.92 2.79
C PHE A 72 12.28 7.89 4.29
N ASP A 73 12.60 9.05 4.87
CA ASP A 73 12.97 9.25 6.28
C ASP A 73 14.24 8.50 6.72
N GLY A 74 14.71 8.81 7.93
CA GLY A 74 15.84 8.14 8.58
C GLY A 74 17.17 8.23 7.82
N ASP A 75 18.02 7.21 7.95
CA ASP A 75 19.32 7.09 7.27
C ASP A 75 19.18 6.56 5.83
N SER A 76 18.12 6.91 5.11
CA SER A 76 17.85 6.31 3.77
C SER A 76 18.79 6.84 2.67
N ASP A 77 19.58 7.87 2.96
CA ASP A 77 20.75 8.33 2.21
C ASP A 77 21.99 7.43 2.41
N THR A 78 21.91 6.39 3.24
CA THR A 78 23.06 5.56 3.60
C THR A 78 22.91 4.14 3.05
N GLN A 79 23.82 3.73 2.17
CA GLN A 79 23.83 2.36 1.65
C GLN A 79 23.94 1.33 2.79
N GLY A 80 23.03 0.37 2.81
CA GLY A 80 22.94 -0.66 3.83
C GLY A 80 22.02 -0.32 5.01
N ALA A 81 21.53 0.93 5.10
CA ALA A 81 20.48 1.30 6.04
C ALA A 81 19.21 0.49 5.77
N ARG A 82 18.45 0.20 6.83
CA ARG A 82 17.30 -0.70 6.76
C ARG A 82 16.10 -0.08 7.41
N ASN A 83 14.93 -0.23 6.81
CA ASN A 83 13.66 0.07 7.45
C ASN A 83 12.95 -1.22 7.89
N LYS A 84 11.95 -1.10 8.77
CA LYS A 84 11.18 -2.27 9.21
C LYS A 84 9.72 -1.91 9.42
N LEU A 85 8.85 -2.68 8.78
CA LEU A 85 7.41 -2.59 8.95
C LEU A 85 6.90 -3.90 9.56
N THR A 86 6.21 -3.81 10.69
CA THR A 86 5.58 -4.96 11.34
C THR A 86 4.07 -4.82 11.35
N ILE A 87 3.38 -5.62 10.54
CA ILE A 87 1.93 -5.67 10.48
C ILE A 87 1.38 -6.50 11.63
N ARG A 88 0.61 -5.85 12.51
CA ARG A 88 0.09 -6.43 13.76
C ARG A 88 -1.39 -6.82 13.66
N GLY A 89 -2.15 -6.12 12.83
CA GLY A 89 -3.59 -6.30 12.71
C GLY A 89 -4.12 -5.88 11.36
N ILE A 90 -5.25 -6.47 10.98
CA ILE A 90 -6.03 -6.07 9.80
C ILE A 90 -7.50 -6.11 10.24
N SER A 91 -8.19 -4.99 10.05
CA SER A 91 -9.61 -4.83 10.37
C SER A 91 -10.36 -4.27 9.17
N GLU A 92 -11.67 -4.49 9.13
CA GLU A 92 -12.53 -3.75 8.21
C GLU A 92 -13.05 -2.51 8.94
N PHE A 93 -12.86 -1.35 8.32
CA PHE A 93 -13.31 -0.07 8.86
C PHE A 93 -14.01 0.75 7.77
N LYS A 94 -14.58 1.87 8.18
CA LYS A 94 -15.05 2.91 7.30
C LYS A 94 -14.33 4.18 7.70
N TRP A 95 -13.58 4.73 6.78
CA TRP A 95 -12.99 6.05 6.94
C TRP A 95 -13.98 7.07 6.40
N ASP A 96 -14.21 8.14 7.13
CA ASP A 96 -14.91 9.30 6.60
C ASP A 96 -13.90 10.30 5.99
N SER A 97 -14.40 11.43 5.51
CA SER A 97 -13.55 12.49 4.96
C SER A 97 -12.63 13.11 6.00
N PHE A 98 -13.01 13.12 7.29
CA PHE A 98 -12.16 13.64 8.35
C PHE A 98 -10.97 12.70 8.62
N ASP A 99 -11.21 11.40 8.71
CA ASP A 99 -10.17 10.37 8.80
C ASP A 99 -9.17 10.49 7.64
N VAL A 100 -9.69 10.62 6.41
CA VAL A 100 -8.85 10.78 5.23
C VAL A 100 -7.99 12.05 5.31
N LEU A 101 -8.57 13.20 5.62
CA LEU A 101 -7.81 14.45 5.70
C LEU A 101 -6.75 14.42 6.82
N THR A 102 -7.09 13.83 7.97
CA THR A 102 -6.21 13.85 9.14
C THR A 102 -5.18 12.73 9.17
N LEU A 103 -5.52 11.53 8.74
CA LEU A 103 -4.64 10.36 8.81
C LEU A 103 -3.86 10.15 7.50
N LEU A 104 -4.47 10.37 6.33
CA LEU A 104 -3.80 10.18 5.03
C LEU A 104 -2.95 11.41 4.66
N PHE A 105 -3.59 12.58 4.69
CA PHE A 105 -2.93 13.83 4.27
C PHE A 105 -2.20 14.53 5.41
N ASP A 106 -2.42 14.13 6.67
CA ASP A 106 -1.89 14.79 7.86
C ASP A 106 -2.02 16.32 7.81
N VAL A 107 -3.23 16.78 7.49
CA VAL A 107 -3.43 18.21 7.27
C VAL A 107 -3.10 19.05 8.51
N PHE A 108 -3.22 18.50 9.72
CA PHE A 108 -2.91 19.27 10.93
C PHE A 108 -1.47 19.15 11.43
N GLY A 109 -0.71 18.11 11.05
CA GLY A 109 0.63 17.85 11.58
C GLY A 109 1.65 18.94 11.29
N HIS A 110 1.58 19.54 10.10
CA HIS A 110 2.51 20.61 9.69
C HIS A 110 2.12 22.01 10.18
N LEU A 111 0.94 22.17 10.79
CA LEU A 111 0.48 23.48 11.22
C LEU A 111 1.11 23.90 12.55
N PRO A 112 1.47 25.19 12.71
CA PRO A 112 1.93 25.67 13.99
C PRO A 112 0.80 25.58 15.02
N SER A 113 1.15 25.26 16.26
CA SER A 113 0.18 25.00 17.34
C SER A 113 -0.82 26.12 17.62
N TYR A 114 -0.49 27.38 17.29
CA TYR A 114 -1.41 28.51 17.41
C TYR A 114 -2.48 28.57 16.32
N ALA A 115 -2.24 27.95 15.16
CA ALA A 115 -3.14 27.97 14.01
C ALA A 115 -4.21 26.90 14.11
N ILE A 116 -3.89 25.74 14.70
CA ILE A 116 -4.83 24.61 14.84
C ILE A 116 -6.17 25.05 15.48
N PRO A 117 -6.20 25.77 16.63
CA PRO A 117 -7.46 26.22 17.22
C PRO A 117 -8.23 27.27 16.39
N ILE A 118 -7.56 27.98 15.48
CA ILE A 118 -8.19 28.96 14.59
C ILE A 118 -8.88 28.23 13.43
N ILE A 119 -8.24 27.20 12.90
CA ILE A 119 -8.78 26.39 11.80
C ILE A 119 -9.93 25.52 12.29
N LEU A 120 -9.76 24.83 13.42
CA LEU A 120 -10.79 23.99 14.03
C LEU A 120 -12.04 24.76 14.50
N GLN A 121 -12.04 26.10 14.50
CA GLN A 121 -13.25 26.87 14.73
C GLN A 121 -14.26 26.82 13.58
N ASN A 122 -13.80 26.50 12.36
CA ASN A 122 -14.65 26.46 11.15
C ASN A 122 -14.56 25.12 10.41
N TYR A 123 -13.75 24.19 10.92
CA TYR A 123 -13.46 22.89 10.33
C TYR A 123 -13.32 21.85 11.43
N THR A 124 -14.34 21.72 12.28
CA THR A 124 -14.47 20.57 13.17
C THR A 124 -14.73 19.30 12.36
N GLU A 125 -14.61 18.14 13.00
CA GLU A 125 -15.02 16.85 12.43
C GLU A 125 -16.46 16.91 11.88
N ASP A 126 -17.41 17.37 12.71
CA ASP A 126 -18.82 17.57 12.31
C ASP A 126 -18.95 18.50 11.08
N ASP A 127 -18.19 19.60 11.02
CA ASP A 127 -18.24 20.54 9.89
C ASP A 127 -17.71 19.89 8.60
N ILE A 128 -16.62 19.13 8.71
CA ILE A 128 -16.00 18.42 7.58
C ILE A 128 -16.94 17.33 7.07
N GLU A 129 -17.53 16.54 7.96
CA GLU A 129 -18.49 15.50 7.59
C GLU A 129 -19.78 16.07 6.97
N GLU A 130 -20.26 17.22 7.45
CA GLU A 130 -21.43 17.88 6.85
C GLU A 130 -21.13 18.35 5.41
N LEU A 131 -19.92 18.84 5.16
CA LEU A 131 -19.49 19.32 3.85
C LEU A 131 -19.09 18.19 2.89
N TYR A 132 -18.53 17.11 3.42
CA TYR A 132 -17.98 15.97 2.68
C TYR A 132 -18.46 14.63 3.29
N PRO A 133 -19.74 14.25 3.08
CA PRO A 133 -20.40 13.16 3.80
C PRO A 133 -20.04 11.75 3.28
N ASP A 134 -18.98 11.63 2.49
CA ASP A 134 -18.58 10.37 1.87
C ASP A 134 -17.91 9.43 2.90
N GLU A 135 -18.24 8.14 2.80
CA GLU A 135 -17.64 7.08 3.61
C GLU A 135 -16.89 6.09 2.71
N TYR A 136 -15.66 5.79 3.07
CA TYR A 136 -14.75 4.92 2.34
C TYR A 136 -14.57 3.61 3.08
N LYS A 137 -15.04 2.51 2.48
CA LYS A 137 -14.78 1.18 3.02
C LYS A 137 -13.30 0.83 2.82
N VAL A 138 -12.62 0.52 3.91
CA VAL A 138 -11.19 0.16 3.90
C VAL A 138 -10.94 -1.18 4.58
N TRP A 139 -9.85 -1.85 4.19
CA TRP A 139 -9.13 -2.70 5.11
C TRP A 139 -8.07 -1.85 5.79
N GLU A 140 -8.21 -1.63 7.09
CA GLU A 140 -7.27 -0.86 7.88
C GLU A 140 -6.20 -1.80 8.44
N ILE A 141 -4.95 -1.53 8.11
CA ILE A 141 -3.80 -2.29 8.57
C ILE A 141 -3.18 -1.52 9.74
N LEU A 142 -3.12 -2.18 10.89
CA LEU A 142 -2.39 -1.67 12.05
C LEU A 142 -0.97 -2.22 12.02
N ALA A 143 0.00 -1.33 11.87
CA ALA A 143 1.42 -1.65 11.81
C ALA A 143 2.23 -0.91 12.89
N SER A 144 3.50 -1.28 13.00
CA SER A 144 4.55 -0.50 13.64
C SER A 144 5.65 -0.29 12.61
N LYS A 145 6.10 0.96 12.44
CA LYS A 145 7.12 1.38 11.47
C LYS A 145 8.39 1.81 12.22
N TRP A 146 9.52 1.37 11.68
CA TRP A 146 10.84 1.92 11.96
C TRP A 146 11.33 2.51 10.65
N ASP A 147 11.85 3.73 10.72
CA ASP A 147 12.46 4.42 9.58
C ASP A 147 13.78 3.73 9.21
N PHE A 148 14.47 4.25 8.19
CA PHE A 148 15.76 3.68 7.81
C PHE A 148 16.81 3.92 8.89
N GLU A 149 17.51 2.87 9.31
CA GLU A 149 18.56 2.95 10.31
C GLU A 149 19.82 2.20 9.83
N SER A 150 20.98 2.83 9.99
CA SER A 150 22.30 2.27 9.62
C SER A 150 22.95 1.45 10.74
N GLU A 151 22.68 1.79 12.01
CA GLU A 151 23.28 1.14 13.20
C GLU A 151 22.38 0.07 13.85
N GLY A 152 21.26 -0.26 13.20
CA GLY A 152 20.33 -1.34 13.54
C GLY A 152 19.20 -0.92 14.49
N PHE A 153 18.02 -1.51 14.28
CA PHE A 153 16.76 -1.04 14.86
C PHE A 153 16.75 -0.80 16.37
N ASP A 154 16.23 0.36 16.75
CA ASP A 154 15.83 0.67 18.12
C ASP A 154 14.75 -0.30 18.66
N GLU A 155 14.67 -0.41 20.00
CA GLU A 155 13.70 -1.29 20.68
C GLU A 155 12.26 -0.82 20.44
N GLU A 156 12.05 0.50 20.45
CA GLU A 156 10.76 1.12 20.19
C GLU A 156 10.67 1.55 18.72
N PRO A 157 9.51 1.38 18.05
CA PRO A 157 9.28 1.92 16.71
C PRO A 157 9.13 3.44 16.73
N ASP A 158 9.56 4.09 15.64
CA ASP A 158 9.28 5.51 15.37
C ASP A 158 7.76 5.76 15.36
N GLU A 159 7.02 4.86 14.69
CA GLU A 159 5.57 4.87 14.71
C GLU A 159 5.02 3.57 15.29
N SER A 160 4.65 3.65 16.57
CA SER A 160 4.08 2.51 17.28
C SER A 160 2.67 2.13 16.83
N GLU A 161 1.90 3.04 16.23
CA GLU A 161 0.53 2.84 15.76
C GLU A 161 0.33 3.44 14.36
N PHE A 162 1.03 2.85 13.38
CA PHE A 162 0.91 3.26 11.98
C PHE A 162 -0.33 2.62 11.34
N LEU A 163 -1.30 3.43 10.91
CA LEU A 163 -2.55 2.99 10.28
C LEU A 163 -2.47 3.15 8.77
N ILE A 164 -2.53 2.04 8.03
CA ILE A 164 -2.47 2.05 6.56
C ILE A 164 -3.83 1.66 5.99
N PRO A 165 -4.55 2.56 5.30
CA PRO A 165 -5.81 2.25 4.65
C PRO A 165 -5.59 1.56 3.30
N VAL A 166 -6.22 0.40 3.10
CA VAL A 166 -6.37 -0.22 1.77
C VAL A 166 -7.81 -0.05 1.33
N PHE A 167 -8.04 0.88 0.41
CA PHE A 167 -9.38 1.20 -0.09
C PHE A 167 -9.98 0.02 -0.86
N LYS A 168 -11.20 -0.40 -0.50
CA LYS A 168 -11.82 -1.54 -1.18
C LYS A 168 -12.20 -1.22 -2.64
N ASN A 169 -12.40 0.04 -2.96
CA ASN A 169 -12.79 0.51 -4.28
C ASN A 169 -11.79 1.56 -4.80
N PRO A 170 -11.07 1.30 -5.90
CA PRO A 170 -10.14 2.26 -6.50
C PRO A 170 -10.76 3.64 -6.83
N LYS A 171 -12.09 3.72 -7.05
CA LYS A 171 -12.77 5.00 -7.25
C LYS A 171 -12.60 5.95 -6.06
N TYR A 172 -12.42 5.43 -4.85
CA TYR A 172 -12.26 6.24 -3.64
C TYR A 172 -11.02 7.14 -3.71
N PHE A 173 -9.95 6.73 -4.39
CA PHE A 173 -8.76 7.59 -4.53
C PHE A 173 -9.10 8.92 -5.22
N LYS A 174 -9.92 8.90 -6.27
CA LYS A 174 -10.37 10.11 -6.97
C LYS A 174 -11.25 10.99 -6.07
N GLU A 175 -12.22 10.37 -5.39
CA GLU A 175 -13.13 11.08 -4.49
C GLU A 175 -12.35 11.77 -3.36
N ILE A 176 -11.39 11.06 -2.78
CA ILE A 176 -10.49 11.55 -1.73
C ILE A 176 -9.62 12.71 -2.23
N LEU A 177 -9.04 12.60 -3.44
CA LEU A 177 -8.26 13.67 -4.04
C LEU A 177 -9.10 14.94 -4.25
N GLU A 178 -10.34 14.78 -4.73
CA GLU A 178 -11.28 15.88 -4.94
C GLU A 178 -11.67 16.56 -3.61
N VAL A 179 -11.90 15.77 -2.55
CA VAL A 179 -12.16 16.26 -1.19
C VAL A 179 -10.96 17.05 -0.66
N TYR A 180 -9.75 16.48 -0.74
CA TYR A 180 -8.53 17.15 -0.30
C TYR A 180 -8.33 18.48 -1.02
N ASN A 181 -8.38 18.50 -2.35
CA ASN A 181 -8.16 19.71 -3.13
C ASN A 181 -9.22 20.78 -2.85
N THR A 182 -10.48 20.38 -2.70
CA THR A 182 -11.57 21.32 -2.35
C THR A 182 -11.35 21.92 -0.96
N TRP A 183 -10.99 21.08 0.01
CA TRP A 183 -10.67 21.50 1.36
C TRP A 183 -9.45 22.44 1.40
N ALA A 184 -8.36 22.07 0.73
CA ALA A 184 -7.13 22.86 0.61
C ALA A 184 -7.40 24.25 0.02
N VAL A 185 -8.12 24.34 -1.11
CA VAL A 185 -8.50 25.62 -1.72
C VAL A 185 -9.31 26.48 -0.75
N SER A 186 -10.23 25.87 0.01
CA SER A 186 -11.08 26.60 0.96
C SER A 186 -10.27 27.23 2.10
N LEU A 187 -9.20 26.55 2.54
CA LEU A 187 -8.42 26.94 3.71
C LEU A 187 -7.19 27.80 3.36
N ASN A 188 -6.64 27.66 2.16
CA ASN A 188 -5.40 28.33 1.74
C ASN A 188 -5.43 29.85 1.90
N SER A 189 -6.58 30.50 1.67
CA SER A 189 -6.72 31.95 1.90
C SER A 189 -6.51 32.34 3.38
N THR A 190 -6.97 31.49 4.29
CA THR A 190 -6.79 31.67 5.74
C THR A 190 -5.34 31.41 6.15
N LEU A 191 -4.71 30.36 5.62
CA LEU A 191 -3.30 30.08 5.88
C LEU A 191 -2.38 31.22 5.47
N ILE A 192 -2.56 31.73 4.24
CA ILE A 192 -1.80 32.87 3.73
C ILE A 192 -2.01 34.11 4.63
N ALA A 193 -3.23 34.35 5.10
CA ALA A 193 -3.51 35.46 6.02
C ALA A 193 -2.84 35.29 7.40
N LEU A 194 -2.59 34.06 7.81
CA LEU A 194 -1.84 33.72 9.03
C LEU A 194 -0.31 33.65 8.80
N GLY A 195 0.16 33.81 7.56
CA GLY A 195 1.57 33.70 7.21
C GLY A 195 2.09 32.27 7.24
N ILE A 196 1.22 31.30 6.97
CA ILE A 196 1.52 29.86 6.87
C ILE A 196 1.48 29.48 5.39
N ASP A 197 2.38 28.60 4.97
CA ASP A 197 2.40 28.11 3.59
C ASP A 197 1.08 27.40 3.25
N PRO A 198 0.50 27.68 2.06
CA PRO A 198 -0.74 27.05 1.65
C PRO A 198 -0.52 25.55 1.38
N TYR A 199 -1.56 24.75 1.54
CA TYR A 199 -1.53 23.36 1.08
C TYR A 199 -1.38 23.32 -0.45
N PRO A 200 -0.57 22.39 -0.98
CA PRO A 200 -0.49 22.16 -2.41
C PRO A 200 -1.84 21.65 -2.94
N ILE A 201 -2.08 21.87 -4.23
CA ILE A 201 -3.15 21.20 -4.96
C ILE A 201 -2.50 20.05 -5.69
N LEU A 202 -3.01 18.85 -5.46
CA LEU A 202 -2.43 17.61 -5.96
C LEU A 202 -3.20 17.13 -7.19
N ASP A 203 -2.53 16.49 -8.11
CA ASP A 203 -3.15 15.65 -9.13
C ASP A 203 -3.06 14.15 -8.77
N GLY A 204 -3.43 13.29 -9.73
CA GLY A 204 -3.38 11.84 -9.54
C GLY A 204 -1.97 11.32 -9.32
N ASP A 205 -1.00 11.85 -10.07
CA ASP A 205 0.40 11.44 -10.03
C ASP A 205 1.03 11.86 -8.68
N ASP A 206 0.73 13.07 -8.21
CA ASP A 206 1.16 13.57 -6.91
C ASP A 206 0.57 12.77 -5.74
N LEU A 207 -0.71 12.38 -5.82
CA LEU A 207 -1.32 11.55 -4.76
C LEU A 207 -0.62 10.19 -4.66
N ILE A 208 -0.37 9.53 -5.79
CA ILE A 208 0.33 8.24 -5.80
C ILE A 208 1.72 8.39 -5.21
N TRP A 209 2.46 9.41 -5.64
CA TRP A 209 3.79 9.69 -5.13
C TRP A 209 3.81 9.94 -3.62
N MET A 210 2.90 10.76 -3.11
CA MET A 210 2.75 11.01 -1.68
C MET A 210 2.49 9.71 -0.88
N LEU A 211 1.61 8.84 -1.37
CA LEU A 211 1.30 7.57 -0.71
C LEU A 211 2.50 6.61 -0.69
N ILE A 212 3.37 6.69 -1.69
CA ILE A 212 4.60 5.90 -1.76
C ILE A 212 5.60 6.42 -0.72
N GLN A 213 5.84 7.73 -0.68
CA GLN A 213 6.76 8.36 0.27
C GLN A 213 6.36 8.06 1.72
N LYS A 214 5.05 8.17 2.01
CA LYS A 214 4.51 7.91 3.35
C LYS A 214 4.38 6.43 3.71
N ASP A 215 4.85 5.48 2.89
CA ASP A 215 4.66 4.04 3.12
C ASP A 215 3.17 3.59 3.25
N MET A 216 2.24 4.36 2.69
CA MET A 216 0.79 4.13 2.79
C MET A 216 0.20 3.38 1.58
N LEU A 217 0.96 3.19 0.49
CA LEU A 217 0.48 2.47 -0.69
C LEU A 217 0.63 0.95 -0.56
N ILE A 218 -0.44 0.30 -0.09
CA ILE A 218 -0.62 -1.16 -0.15
C ILE A 218 -1.75 -1.49 -1.14
N ILE A 219 -1.55 -2.51 -1.97
CA ILE A 219 -2.47 -2.85 -3.06
C ILE A 219 -3.21 -4.16 -2.82
N ALA A 220 -4.48 -4.16 -3.21
CA ALA A 220 -5.34 -5.33 -3.10
C ALA A 220 -5.18 -6.26 -4.30
N SER A 221 -5.45 -7.55 -4.10
CA SER A 221 -5.46 -8.55 -5.15
C SER A 221 -6.78 -8.55 -5.92
N PRO A 222 -6.80 -8.74 -7.25
CA PRO A 222 -5.64 -8.98 -8.13
C PRO A 222 -4.82 -7.70 -8.38
N PHE A 223 -3.51 -7.74 -8.07
CA PHE A 223 -2.66 -6.54 -7.97
C PHE A 223 -2.62 -5.69 -9.25
N ASN A 224 -2.41 -6.32 -10.42
CA ASN A 224 -2.39 -5.60 -11.70
C ASN A 224 -3.70 -4.87 -11.98
N ALA A 225 -4.83 -5.55 -11.79
CA ALA A 225 -6.15 -4.93 -12.03
C ALA A 225 -6.42 -3.79 -11.05
N TYR A 226 -6.01 -3.95 -9.78
CA TYR A 226 -6.19 -2.92 -8.76
C TYR A 226 -5.32 -1.68 -9.05
N LEU A 227 -4.06 -1.87 -9.44
CA LEU A 227 -3.16 -0.79 -9.85
C LEU A 227 -3.66 -0.07 -11.11
N GLU A 228 -4.02 -0.82 -12.16
CA GLU A 228 -4.59 -0.26 -13.39
C GLU A 228 -5.84 0.57 -13.10
N ASP A 229 -6.75 0.07 -12.24
CA ASP A 229 -7.94 0.80 -11.85
C ASP A 229 -7.61 2.06 -11.05
N ILE A 230 -6.61 2.05 -10.17
CA ILE A 230 -6.20 3.27 -9.43
C ILE A 230 -5.69 4.33 -10.42
N VAL A 231 -4.75 3.96 -11.27
CA VAL A 231 -4.12 4.84 -12.27
C VAL A 231 -5.18 5.44 -13.20
N ASP A 232 -6.11 4.61 -13.71
CA ASP A 232 -7.21 5.05 -14.56
C ASP A 232 -8.20 5.97 -13.82
N LYS A 233 -8.52 5.69 -12.55
CA LYS A 233 -9.51 6.50 -11.80
C LYS A 233 -8.96 7.87 -11.42
N LEU A 234 -7.66 7.93 -11.13
CA LEU A 234 -6.95 9.17 -10.83
C LEU A 234 -6.61 9.99 -12.07
N ASP A 235 -6.86 9.45 -13.28
CA ASP A 235 -6.48 10.09 -14.54
C ASP A 235 -4.98 10.47 -14.56
N CYS A 236 -4.12 9.59 -14.04
CA CYS A 236 -2.67 9.76 -14.01
C CYS A 236 -2.07 9.96 -15.41
N GLU A 237 -1.15 10.91 -15.57
CA GLU A 237 -0.47 11.18 -16.85
C GLU A 237 0.92 10.55 -16.90
N ASP A 238 1.64 10.60 -15.78
CA ASP A 238 3.05 10.18 -15.67
C ASP A 238 3.24 8.88 -14.86
N VAL A 239 2.16 8.19 -14.48
CA VAL A 239 2.18 6.88 -13.79
C VAL A 239 1.58 5.79 -14.68
N GLU A 240 2.31 4.68 -14.84
CA GLU A 240 1.84 3.47 -15.53
C GLU A 240 1.87 2.25 -14.60
N ALA A 241 0.80 1.44 -14.63
CA ALA A 241 0.77 0.13 -13.98
C ALA A 241 1.28 -0.95 -14.93
N GLN A 242 2.29 -1.71 -14.50
CA GLN A 242 2.84 -2.83 -15.26
C GLN A 242 2.97 -4.08 -14.38
N GLY A 243 1.98 -4.97 -14.45
CA GLY A 243 1.97 -6.19 -13.64
C GLY A 243 1.72 -5.89 -12.17
N ASP A 244 2.65 -6.27 -11.30
CA ASP A 244 2.65 -5.96 -9.87
C ASP A 244 3.57 -4.77 -9.55
N SER A 245 3.78 -3.88 -10.52
CA SER A 245 4.65 -2.72 -10.38
C SER A 245 4.01 -1.44 -10.92
N LEU A 246 4.51 -0.30 -10.43
CA LEU A 246 4.25 1.04 -10.95
C LEU A 246 5.54 1.60 -11.56
N ILE A 247 5.42 2.27 -12.71
CA ILE A 247 6.47 3.06 -13.33
C ILE A 247 6.01 4.52 -13.30
N ILE A 248 6.82 5.40 -12.72
CA ILE A 248 6.48 6.80 -12.50
C ILE A 248 7.55 7.66 -13.14
N GLU A 249 7.16 8.50 -14.09
CA GLU A 249 8.01 9.53 -14.64
C GLU A 249 7.97 10.76 -13.72
N ARG A 250 9.13 11.22 -13.28
CA ARG A 250 9.26 12.40 -12.44
C ARG A 250 10.24 13.39 -13.05
N LYS A 251 10.21 14.60 -12.52
CA LYS A 251 11.07 15.68 -12.96
C LYS A 251 11.63 16.40 -11.73
N GLY A 252 12.93 16.30 -11.56
CA GLY A 252 13.74 17.16 -10.69
C GLY A 252 14.52 18.16 -11.54
N GLU A 253 15.83 18.23 -11.35
CA GLU A 253 16.77 18.91 -12.24
C GLU A 253 16.67 18.35 -13.67
N LYS A 254 16.56 17.02 -13.77
CA LYS A 254 16.28 16.29 -15.00
C LYS A 254 15.09 15.35 -14.82
N LYS A 255 14.70 14.72 -15.92
CA LYS A 255 13.70 13.66 -15.89
C LYS A 255 14.33 12.38 -15.36
N TYR A 256 13.62 11.70 -14.48
CA TYR A 256 14.01 10.41 -13.93
C TYR A 256 12.78 9.52 -13.79
N THR A 257 13.00 8.22 -13.77
CA THR A 257 11.95 7.21 -13.66
C THR A 257 12.05 6.54 -12.30
N VAL A 258 10.92 6.34 -11.64
CA VAL A 258 10.81 5.54 -10.42
C VAL A 258 10.04 4.27 -10.73
N GLU A 259 10.69 3.12 -10.56
CA GLU A 259 10.04 1.81 -10.64
C GLU A 259 9.79 1.27 -9.24
N ILE A 260 8.55 0.87 -8.96
CA ILE A 260 8.14 0.35 -7.66
C ILE A 260 7.49 -1.00 -7.87
N SER A 261 8.02 -2.02 -7.22
CA SER A 261 7.47 -3.37 -7.27
C SER A 261 6.83 -3.75 -5.94
N PHE A 262 5.78 -4.56 -6.04
CA PHE A 262 5.05 -5.05 -4.90
C PHE A 262 5.08 -6.58 -4.84
N ASN A 263 5.18 -7.11 -3.63
CA ASN A 263 5.22 -8.54 -3.43
C ASN A 263 3.84 -9.21 -3.54
N ASN A 264 3.81 -10.52 -3.36
CA ASN A 264 2.59 -11.34 -3.43
C ASN A 264 1.57 -11.08 -2.31
N GLU A 265 1.86 -10.20 -1.36
CA GLU A 265 0.96 -9.72 -0.31
C GLU A 265 0.45 -8.31 -0.59
N GLY A 266 0.94 -7.64 -1.65
CA GLY A 266 0.60 -6.27 -2.00
C GLY A 266 1.38 -5.21 -1.21
N VAL A 267 2.45 -5.61 -0.52
CA VAL A 267 3.36 -4.71 0.20
C VAL A 267 4.56 -4.40 -0.69
N ARG A 268 5.01 -3.14 -0.68
CA ARG A 268 6.19 -2.69 -1.43
C ARG A 268 7.39 -3.59 -1.14
N SER A 269 8.08 -4.02 -2.19
CA SER A 269 9.28 -4.85 -2.07
C SER A 269 10.52 -4.16 -2.58
N ASP A 270 10.40 -3.35 -3.63
CA ASP A 270 11.54 -2.73 -4.29
C ASP A 270 11.16 -1.33 -4.79
N ILE A 271 12.10 -0.40 -4.72
CA ILE A 271 12.05 0.92 -5.36
C ILE A 271 13.37 1.11 -6.10
N LYS A 272 13.29 1.53 -7.36
CA LYS A 272 14.44 1.92 -8.16
C LYS A 272 14.23 3.31 -8.70
N ILE A 273 15.23 4.16 -8.53
CA ILE A 273 15.28 5.45 -9.20
C ILE A 273 16.32 5.37 -10.30
N ILE A 274 15.88 5.66 -11.52
CA ILE A 274 16.64 5.50 -12.75
C ILE A 274 16.75 6.88 -13.39
N ASN A 275 17.97 7.32 -13.67
CA ASN A 275 18.20 8.62 -14.28
C ASN A 275 17.91 8.63 -15.78
N SER A 276 18.08 9.80 -16.39
CA SER A 276 17.87 10.01 -17.83
C SER A 276 18.81 9.22 -18.76
N GLU A 277 19.84 8.58 -18.22
CA GLU A 277 20.79 7.71 -18.94
C GLU A 277 20.53 6.20 -18.72
N ASP A 278 19.36 5.83 -18.18
CA ASP A 278 18.98 4.46 -17.82
C ASP A 278 19.89 3.82 -16.74
N LYS A 279 20.52 4.64 -15.88
CA LYS A 279 21.35 4.18 -14.77
C LYS A 279 20.56 4.26 -13.46
N VAL A 280 20.63 3.18 -12.66
CA VAL A 280 20.09 3.18 -11.29
C VAL A 280 20.95 4.11 -10.43
N VAL A 281 20.33 5.14 -9.85
CA VAL A 281 20.98 6.10 -8.93
C VAL A 281 20.67 5.77 -7.48
N TYR A 282 19.55 5.10 -7.24
CA TYR A 282 19.09 4.71 -5.91
C TYR A 282 18.24 3.44 -5.99
N GLU A 283 18.46 2.52 -5.05
CA GLU A 283 17.70 1.27 -4.97
C GLU A 283 17.41 0.90 -3.51
N ILE A 284 16.13 0.71 -3.21
CA ILE A 284 15.64 0.04 -2.01
C ILE A 284 15.15 -1.34 -2.43
N SER A 285 15.58 -2.38 -1.74
CA SER A 285 15.15 -3.76 -2.00
C SER A 285 14.72 -4.46 -0.73
N LYS A 286 13.98 -5.56 -0.86
CA LYS A 286 13.64 -6.42 0.28
C LYS A 286 14.90 -7.04 0.89
N ASP A 287 15.06 -6.92 2.22
CA ASP A 287 16.17 -7.55 2.93
C ASP A 287 15.89 -9.05 3.16
N TYR A 288 16.66 -9.90 2.49
CA TYR A 288 16.62 -11.36 2.66
C TYR A 288 17.70 -11.89 3.61
N ALA A 289 18.49 -11.03 4.27
CA ALA A 289 19.64 -11.44 5.08
C ALA A 289 19.25 -12.42 6.20
N GLU A 290 18.14 -12.19 6.89
CA GLU A 290 17.68 -13.10 7.97
C GLU A 290 17.36 -14.50 7.44
N LEU A 291 16.72 -14.57 6.26
CA LEU A 291 16.33 -15.83 5.63
C LEU A 291 17.57 -16.59 5.13
N LEU A 292 18.58 -15.88 4.61
CA LEU A 292 19.87 -16.46 4.23
C LEU A 292 20.61 -17.05 5.43
N VAL A 293 20.66 -16.35 6.56
CA VAL A 293 21.29 -16.86 7.79
C VAL A 293 20.61 -18.14 8.27
N LEU A 294 19.27 -18.18 8.26
CA LEU A 294 18.51 -19.38 8.62
C LEU A 294 18.79 -20.56 7.67
N ILE A 295 18.82 -20.31 6.35
CA ILE A 295 19.16 -21.35 5.36
C ILE A 295 20.55 -21.91 5.62
N ILE A 296 21.54 -21.06 5.92
CA ILE A 296 22.91 -21.49 6.23
C ILE A 296 22.93 -22.38 7.48
N ILE A 297 22.21 -21.99 8.53
CA ILE A 297 22.12 -22.76 9.78
C ILE A 297 21.47 -24.14 9.52
N PHE A 298 20.31 -24.18 8.85
CA PHE A 298 19.63 -25.44 8.56
C PHE A 298 20.44 -26.36 7.65
N THR A 299 21.11 -25.80 6.64
CA THR A 299 22.00 -26.56 5.76
C THR A 299 23.19 -27.13 6.54
N GLY A 300 23.79 -26.32 7.42
CA GLY A 300 24.87 -26.76 8.31
C GLY A 300 24.46 -27.92 9.22
N ILE A 301 23.31 -27.81 9.88
CA ILE A 301 22.74 -28.89 10.72
C ILE A 301 22.48 -30.15 9.88
N GLY A 302 21.92 -29.99 8.68
CA GLY A 302 21.67 -31.09 7.74
C GLY A 302 22.95 -31.84 7.36
N CYS A 303 24.01 -31.12 6.99
CA CYS A 303 25.31 -31.70 6.64
C CYS A 303 25.95 -32.46 7.81
N VAL A 304 25.92 -31.89 9.03
CA VAL A 304 26.45 -32.55 10.23
C VAL A 304 25.68 -33.83 10.53
N SER A 305 24.35 -33.78 10.45
CA SER A 305 23.46 -34.92 10.69
C SER A 305 23.70 -36.06 9.69
N ALA A 306 23.81 -35.72 8.40
CA ALA A 306 24.13 -36.66 7.33
C ALA A 306 25.52 -37.30 7.54
N GLY A 307 26.51 -36.51 7.96
CA GLY A 307 27.84 -37.00 8.30
C GLY A 307 27.83 -38.01 9.44
N ILE A 308 27.11 -37.73 10.54
CA ILE A 308 26.96 -38.64 11.67
C ILE A 308 26.27 -39.93 11.22
N ALA A 309 25.15 -39.83 10.49
CA ALA A 309 24.42 -40.98 9.98
C ALA A 309 25.29 -41.87 9.08
N TYR A 310 26.10 -41.27 8.20
CA TYR A 310 27.06 -41.98 7.35
C TYR A 310 28.15 -42.70 8.18
N VAL A 311 28.71 -42.05 9.19
CA VAL A 311 29.72 -42.66 10.09
C VAL A 311 29.12 -43.83 10.85
N VAL A 312 27.91 -43.68 11.40
CA VAL A 312 27.18 -44.76 12.10
C VAL A 312 26.88 -45.92 11.17
N TYR A 313 26.39 -45.65 9.95
CA TYR A 313 26.13 -46.67 8.93
C TYR A 313 27.41 -47.44 8.56
N LYS A 314 28.50 -46.72 8.28
CA LYS A 314 29.80 -47.32 7.93
C LYS A 314 30.39 -48.14 9.07
N ARG A 315 30.26 -47.69 10.32
CA ARG A 315 30.68 -48.48 11.49
C ARG A 315 29.83 -49.73 11.64
N ARG A 316 28.50 -49.64 11.51
CA ARG A 316 27.60 -50.79 11.64
C ARG A 316 27.84 -51.87 10.58
N ASN A 317 28.24 -51.50 9.36
CA ASN A 317 28.63 -52.44 8.30
C ASN A 317 30.05 -53.03 8.46
N ARG A 318 30.91 -52.47 9.32
CA ARG A 318 32.24 -53.05 9.63
C ARG A 318 32.20 -54.08 10.76
N TYR A 319 31.14 -54.11 11.55
CA TYR A 319 30.94 -55.06 12.65
C TYR A 319 29.94 -56.18 12.31
N LYS A 320 29.51 -56.26 11.05
CA LYS A 320 28.82 -57.42 10.46
C LYS A 320 29.80 -58.16 9.56
#